data_AF-A0A7Z7N798-F1
#
_entry.id   AF-A0A7Z7N798-F1
#
_cell.length_a   1.000
_cell.length_b   1.000
_cell.length_c   1.000
_cell.angle_alpha   90.00
_cell.angle_beta   90.00
_cell.angle_gamma   90.00
#
_symmetry.space_group_name_H-M   'P 1'
#
loop_
_entity.id
_entity.type
_entity.pdbx_description
1 polymer ?
#
loop_
_entity_poly.entity_id
_entity_poly.type
_entity_poly.pdbx_seq_one_letter_code
_entity_poly.pdbx_strand_id
1 'polypeptide(L)'
;MARRAVVFGSNGPKGAGVLRYARDDAKQIAAALRHPRCGFEVTEHEGLEDPQAIERSIAEVAELSAEGDTFAVFFSGHAFVEGASLWLMLDKTTVERPLTTALHADSIVRAMKFSPAQHKILILDCCHAGMVFSDSRFKSDVGTKMEDIVGPSDQESTSFVALVASDRLERAREFDTLRGSFLTKSVCEALGRSFDDADKDRDGAIDLGDLRGWLTDRARAHNKLNPDARVPVPFVFGRERGRLFFTREPKDWIVSEIKGDYGLDFVVLPFLSSRRSAWLLGKTPITNAQYLTFVAATGYREPVGEHFIEKGRNSVWKGPFRPWTVAEFADPDNPVVCVDFSDALAFAEWAAQLDSRLSPQLVPTDVWDFAAFGTPRPSFDRRIWSQLKIHHHSPSPAAVTGDHGRINRYGAVDLFGNVWEWTLLGHQHQAQVSIVADGDDWRGRNQQIRGGSFLDDLSQVDPILTVAAMKEGTGTRHSDLGFRIAGEINLDELPADVGALLAAATQMQRGRPFQRLPRAA
;
A
#
# COMPACT_ATOMS: atom_id res chain seq x y z
N MET A 1 12.83 2.82 -14.65
CA MET A 1 13.88 3.18 -13.68
C MET A 1 14.03 2.01 -12.73
N ALA A 2 15.23 1.47 -12.58
CA ALA A 2 15.49 0.37 -11.67
C ALA A 2 15.68 0.88 -10.24
N ARG A 3 15.36 0.04 -9.28
CA ARG A 3 15.52 0.31 -7.85
C ARG A 3 16.33 -0.83 -7.27
N ARG A 4 17.50 -0.54 -6.71
CA ARG A 4 18.42 -1.55 -6.20
C ARG A 4 18.77 -1.27 -4.76
N ALA A 5 18.89 -2.31 -3.95
CA ALA A 5 19.30 -2.17 -2.56
C ALA A 5 20.34 -3.20 -2.15
N VAL A 6 21.28 -2.79 -1.32
CA VAL A 6 22.13 -3.71 -0.55
C VAL A 6 21.71 -3.63 0.91
N VAL A 7 21.34 -4.76 1.49
CA VAL A 7 20.77 -4.84 2.84
C VAL A 7 21.57 -5.84 3.66
N PHE A 8 22.05 -5.43 4.83
CA PHE A 8 22.82 -6.32 5.68
C PHE A 8 22.63 -6.01 7.16
N GLY A 9 22.77 -7.03 8.00
CA GLY A 9 22.61 -6.91 9.44
C GLY A 9 23.67 -7.70 10.18
N SER A 10 24.14 -7.19 11.31
CA SER A 10 25.17 -7.82 12.14
C SER A 10 24.74 -7.82 13.59
N ASN A 11 24.72 -9.01 14.20
CA ASN A 11 24.42 -9.14 15.62
C ASN A 11 25.65 -8.76 16.49
N GLY A 12 26.79 -8.53 15.85
CA GLY A 12 28.01 -8.05 16.47
C GLY A 12 28.87 -9.16 17.09
N PRO A 13 30.12 -8.83 17.45
CA PRO A 13 31.05 -9.82 17.93
C PRO A 13 30.71 -10.30 19.34
N LYS A 14 31.10 -11.54 19.65
CA LYS A 14 30.81 -12.25 20.93
C LYS A 14 31.25 -11.48 22.20
N GLY A 15 32.09 -10.45 22.09
CA GLY A 15 32.58 -9.63 23.20
C GLY A 15 31.95 -8.24 23.36
N ALA A 16 31.15 -7.75 22.40
CA ALA A 16 30.58 -6.39 22.42
C ALA A 16 29.11 -6.32 22.91
N GLY A 17 28.57 -7.45 23.38
CA GLY A 17 27.14 -7.62 23.67
C GLY A 17 26.38 -7.98 22.39
N VAL A 18 26.10 -9.27 22.19
CA VAL A 18 25.46 -9.78 20.98
C VAL A 18 24.01 -9.29 20.90
N LEU A 19 23.68 -8.56 19.83
CA LEU A 19 22.31 -8.16 19.50
C LEU A 19 21.49 -9.39 19.10
N ARG A 20 20.20 -9.35 19.36
CA ARG A 20 19.29 -10.47 19.06
C ARG A 20 18.63 -10.32 17.70
N TYR A 21 18.40 -9.09 17.23
CA TYR A 21 17.45 -8.83 16.15
C TYR A 21 18.05 -8.12 14.92
N ALA A 22 19.31 -7.66 14.93
CA ALA A 22 19.87 -6.88 13.82
C ALA A 22 19.82 -7.61 12.46
N ARG A 23 20.11 -8.91 12.43
CA ARG A 23 19.93 -9.73 11.21
C ARG A 23 18.46 -9.90 10.80
N ASP A 24 17.56 -10.02 11.78
CA ASP A 24 16.11 -10.14 11.52
C ASP A 24 15.52 -8.80 11.04
N ASP A 25 16.07 -7.68 11.51
CA ASP A 25 15.72 -6.33 11.06
C ASP A 25 16.15 -6.13 9.61
N ALA A 26 17.37 -6.53 9.24
CA ALA A 26 17.82 -6.54 7.84
C ALA A 26 16.90 -7.40 6.95
N LYS A 27 16.50 -8.59 7.39
CA LYS A 27 15.54 -9.45 6.64
C LYS A 27 14.17 -8.79 6.48
N GLN A 28 13.68 -8.11 7.51
CA GLN A 28 12.40 -7.38 7.45
C GLN A 28 12.47 -6.21 6.46
N ILE A 29 13.55 -5.43 6.47
CA ILE A 29 13.76 -4.34 5.52
C ILE A 29 13.93 -4.87 4.10
N ALA A 30 14.69 -5.94 3.89
CA ALA A 30 14.82 -6.57 2.58
C ALA A 30 13.45 -7.00 2.04
N ALA A 31 12.60 -7.59 2.88
CA ALA A 31 11.23 -7.94 2.49
C ALA A 31 10.37 -6.70 2.15
N ALA A 32 10.45 -5.65 2.97
CA ALA A 32 9.72 -4.40 2.73
C ALA A 32 10.16 -3.70 1.44
N LEU A 33 11.47 -3.66 1.14
CA LEU A 33 12.00 -3.04 -0.08
C LEU A 33 11.67 -3.86 -1.33
N ARG A 34 11.64 -5.19 -1.25
CA ARG A 34 11.19 -6.06 -2.34
C ARG A 34 9.69 -5.96 -2.62
N HIS A 35 8.89 -5.53 -1.65
CA HIS A 35 7.45 -5.40 -1.81
C HIS A 35 7.13 -4.58 -3.07
N PRO A 36 6.16 -4.95 -3.93
CA PRO A 36 5.89 -4.28 -5.21
C PRO A 36 5.77 -2.78 -5.16
N ARG A 37 5.16 -2.31 -4.08
CA ARG A 37 5.03 -0.89 -3.79
C ARG A 37 6.39 -0.18 -3.78
N CYS A 38 7.44 -0.84 -3.30
CA CYS A 38 8.83 -0.35 -3.30
C CYS A 38 9.61 -0.84 -4.53
N GLY A 39 9.49 -2.11 -4.90
CA GLY A 39 10.00 -2.69 -6.14
C GLY A 39 11.52 -2.72 -6.26
N PHE A 40 12.25 -2.86 -5.16
CA PHE A 40 13.71 -2.98 -5.19
C PHE A 40 14.19 -4.39 -5.51
N GLU A 41 15.20 -4.49 -6.35
CA GLU A 41 16.10 -5.65 -6.44
C GLU A 41 17.05 -5.60 -5.23
N VAL A 42 16.91 -6.54 -4.30
CA VAL A 42 17.66 -6.51 -3.02
C VAL A 42 18.73 -7.60 -2.96
N THR A 43 19.97 -7.19 -2.78
CA THR A 43 21.13 -8.04 -2.44
C THR A 43 21.31 -8.07 -0.92
N GLU A 44 21.20 -9.25 -0.31
CA GLU A 44 21.31 -9.44 1.14
C GLU A 44 22.69 -10.00 1.55
N HIS A 45 23.22 -9.53 2.69
CA HIS A 45 24.38 -10.12 3.38
C HIS A 45 24.05 -10.40 4.85
N GLU A 46 24.59 -11.49 5.43
CA GLU A 46 24.25 -11.94 6.78
C GLU A 46 25.15 -11.37 7.90
N GLY A 47 26.07 -10.45 7.59
CA GLY A 47 26.98 -9.82 8.54
C GLY A 47 28.12 -10.74 9.03
N LEU A 48 28.21 -11.93 8.43
CA LEU A 48 29.23 -12.95 8.68
C LEU A 48 30.40 -12.86 7.68
N GLU A 49 30.22 -12.06 6.64
CA GLU A 49 31.16 -11.83 5.55
C GLU A 49 32.33 -10.95 5.98
N ASP A 50 33.39 -10.97 5.19
CA ASP A 50 34.51 -10.04 5.32
C ASP A 50 34.07 -8.63 4.87
N PRO A 51 34.49 -7.52 5.54
CA PRO A 51 34.09 -6.17 5.13
C PRO A 51 34.33 -5.90 3.63
N GLN A 52 35.43 -6.41 3.07
CA GLN A 52 35.79 -6.24 1.67
C GLN A 52 34.79 -6.90 0.71
N ALA A 53 34.13 -7.99 1.13
CA ALA A 53 33.11 -8.66 0.32
C ALA A 53 31.83 -7.80 0.26
N ILE A 54 31.45 -7.19 1.38
CA ILE A 54 30.29 -6.29 1.45
C ILE A 54 30.59 -5.01 0.65
N GLU A 55 31.78 -4.42 0.82
CA GLU A 55 32.22 -3.24 0.04
C GLU A 55 32.19 -3.52 -1.47
N ARG A 56 32.70 -4.67 -1.90
CA ARG A 56 32.67 -5.08 -3.30
C ARG A 56 31.24 -5.20 -3.81
N SER A 57 30.36 -5.84 -3.05
CA SER A 57 28.95 -5.97 -3.43
C SER A 57 28.24 -4.63 -3.56
N ILE A 58 28.51 -3.69 -2.64
CA ILE A 58 27.98 -2.32 -2.72
C ILE A 58 28.51 -1.61 -3.96
N ALA A 59 29.79 -1.74 -4.27
CA ALA A 59 30.40 -1.17 -5.47
C ALA A 59 29.81 -1.76 -6.76
N GLU A 60 29.64 -3.08 -6.83
CA GLU A 60 29.02 -3.76 -7.99
C GLU A 60 27.59 -3.25 -8.24
N VAL A 61 26.77 -3.10 -7.19
CA VAL A 61 25.41 -2.53 -7.35
C VAL A 61 25.44 -1.05 -7.72
N ALA A 62 26.39 -0.29 -7.18
CA ALA A 62 26.59 1.11 -7.51
C ALA A 62 26.93 1.29 -9.00
N GLU A 63 27.84 0.46 -9.54
CA GLU A 63 28.30 0.44 -10.93
C GLU A 63 27.22 -0.05 -11.92
N LEU A 64 26.34 -0.95 -11.48
CA LEU A 64 25.20 -1.44 -12.28
C LEU A 64 24.04 -0.45 -12.40
N SER A 65 24.04 0.62 -11.59
CA SER A 65 22.97 1.62 -11.62
C SER A 65 23.10 2.54 -12.84
N ALA A 66 21.99 3.17 -13.24
CA ALA A 66 21.94 4.15 -14.32
C ALA A 66 21.31 5.48 -13.87
N GLU A 67 21.39 6.52 -14.72
CA GLU A 67 20.66 7.77 -14.48
C GLU A 67 19.15 7.51 -14.35
N GLY A 68 18.51 8.15 -13.37
CA GLY A 68 17.10 7.93 -13.01
C GLY A 68 16.86 6.79 -12.02
N ASP A 69 17.84 5.90 -11.79
CA ASP A 69 17.66 4.80 -10.83
C ASP A 69 17.65 5.28 -9.38
N THR A 70 17.11 4.44 -8.49
CA THR A 70 17.21 4.59 -7.03
C THR A 70 18.12 3.51 -6.46
N PHE A 71 19.18 3.91 -5.75
CA PHE A 71 20.09 3.01 -5.06
C PHE A 71 20.00 3.18 -3.54
N ALA A 72 19.66 2.12 -2.82
CA ALA A 72 19.57 2.10 -1.37
C ALA A 72 20.63 1.21 -0.72
N VAL A 73 21.11 1.59 0.46
CA VAL A 73 21.91 0.73 1.33
C VAL A 73 21.31 0.77 2.73
N PHE A 74 21.09 -0.40 3.32
CA PHE A 74 20.61 -0.55 4.69
C PHE A 74 21.60 -1.35 5.53
N PHE A 75 21.89 -0.86 6.73
CA PHE A 75 22.60 -1.61 7.75
C PHE A 75 21.87 -1.55 9.10
N SER A 76 21.81 -2.69 9.80
CA SER A 76 21.43 -2.77 11.21
C SER A 76 22.53 -3.45 12.02
N GLY A 77 22.90 -2.87 13.16
CA GLY A 77 23.89 -3.48 14.06
C GLY A 77 24.62 -2.49 14.96
N HIS A 78 25.79 -2.91 15.42
CA HIS A 78 26.65 -2.05 16.23
C HIS A 78 27.52 -1.15 15.35
N ALA A 79 27.78 0.06 15.84
CA ALA A 79 28.75 0.96 15.25
C ALA A 79 29.57 1.67 16.33
N PHE A 80 30.77 2.09 15.96
CA PHE A 80 31.65 2.93 16.78
C PHE A 80 32.28 4.04 15.94
N VAL A 81 32.74 5.08 16.61
CA VAL A 81 33.43 6.20 15.98
C VAL A 81 34.89 6.17 16.43
N GLU A 82 35.81 6.19 15.47
CA GLU A 82 37.25 6.26 15.72
C GLU A 82 37.82 7.42 14.89
N GLY A 83 38.41 8.40 15.56
CA GLY A 83 38.83 9.66 14.93
C GLY A 83 37.65 10.44 14.32
N ALA A 84 37.69 10.63 12.99
CA ALA A 84 36.67 11.36 12.23
C ALA A 84 35.71 10.43 11.44
N SER A 85 35.83 9.11 11.61
CA SER A 85 35.11 8.13 10.78
C SER A 85 34.17 7.25 11.59
N LEU A 86 33.03 6.91 10.97
CA LEU A 86 32.07 5.94 11.47
C LEU A 86 32.41 4.53 10.96
N TRP A 87 32.42 3.57 11.88
CA TRP A 87 32.73 2.17 11.61
C TRP A 87 31.56 1.27 12.04
N LEU A 88 31.18 0.35 11.15
CA LEU A 88 30.10 -0.61 11.34
C LEU A 88 30.70 -1.95 11.76
N MET A 89 30.24 -2.51 12.88
CA MET A 89 30.76 -3.78 13.41
C MET A 89 30.03 -4.96 12.78
N LEU A 90 30.79 -5.82 12.13
CA LEU A 90 30.36 -7.13 11.65
C LEU A 90 30.54 -8.18 12.76
N ASP A 91 29.98 -9.37 12.58
CA ASP A 91 30.03 -10.42 13.61
C ASP A 91 31.46 -10.90 13.89
N LYS A 92 32.35 -10.75 12.90
CA LYS A 92 33.78 -11.09 12.99
C LYS A 92 34.67 -9.89 13.34
N THR A 93 34.10 -8.72 13.63
CA THR A 93 34.89 -7.55 14.05
C THR A 93 35.61 -7.86 15.36
N THR A 94 36.92 -7.59 15.38
CA THR A 94 37.77 -7.79 16.56
C THR A 94 38.20 -6.46 17.14
N VAL A 95 38.31 -6.42 18.46
CA VAL A 95 38.73 -5.23 19.21
C VAL A 95 40.19 -4.91 18.93
N GLU A 96 41.01 -5.92 18.66
CA GLU A 96 42.43 -5.77 18.41
C GLU A 96 42.73 -5.25 17.00
N ARG A 97 41.81 -5.45 16.04
CA ARG A 97 41.99 -5.07 14.63
C ARG A 97 40.73 -4.47 14.00
N PRO A 98 40.12 -3.42 14.59
CA PRO A 98 38.90 -2.82 14.09
C PRO A 98 39.05 -2.28 12.67
N LEU A 99 40.21 -1.68 12.34
CA LEU A 99 40.49 -1.09 11.01
C LEU A 99 40.40 -2.08 9.84
N THR A 100 40.62 -3.37 10.10
CA THR A 100 40.61 -4.42 9.05
C THR A 100 39.41 -5.36 9.16
N THR A 101 38.66 -5.29 10.25
CA THR A 101 37.58 -6.25 10.55
C THR A 101 36.22 -5.58 10.77
N ALA A 102 36.16 -4.25 10.85
CA ALA A 102 34.95 -3.44 10.78
C ALA A 102 34.79 -2.85 9.36
N LEU A 103 33.55 -2.56 8.99
CA LEU A 103 33.21 -1.94 7.71
C LEU A 103 33.20 -0.41 7.85
N HIS A 104 33.87 0.30 6.95
CA HIS A 104 33.97 1.74 7.00
C HIS A 104 32.76 2.39 6.33
N ALA A 105 32.06 3.29 7.04
CA ALA A 105 30.90 3.96 6.46
C ALA A 105 31.27 4.86 5.28
N ASP A 106 32.48 5.44 5.24
CA ASP A 106 32.89 6.28 4.11
C ASP A 106 33.10 5.45 2.84
N SER A 107 33.51 4.17 2.95
CA SER A 107 33.57 3.27 1.79
C SER A 107 32.19 3.13 1.14
N ILE A 108 31.14 2.96 1.95
CA ILE A 108 29.75 2.86 1.49
C ILE A 108 29.33 4.17 0.84
N VAL A 109 29.52 5.30 1.53
CA VAL A 109 29.11 6.61 1.03
C VAL A 109 29.85 6.96 -0.27
N ARG A 110 31.15 6.65 -0.37
CA ARG A 110 31.92 6.85 -1.60
C ARG A 110 31.35 6.02 -2.74
N ALA A 111 31.12 4.72 -2.54
CA ALA A 111 30.53 3.86 -3.57
C ALA A 111 29.16 4.40 -4.02
N MET A 112 28.31 4.84 -3.07
CA MET A 112 27.03 5.46 -3.39
C MET A 112 27.21 6.77 -4.16
N LYS A 113 28.13 7.66 -3.77
CA LYS A 113 28.41 8.93 -4.49
C LYS A 113 28.88 8.70 -5.92
N PHE A 114 29.71 7.68 -6.15
CA PHE A 114 30.17 7.30 -7.49
C PHE A 114 29.09 6.64 -8.35
N SER A 115 27.97 6.20 -7.77
CA SER A 115 26.86 5.64 -8.53
C SER A 115 26.17 6.72 -9.38
N PRO A 116 25.84 6.42 -10.65
CA PRO A 116 25.06 7.32 -11.50
C PRO A 116 23.56 7.40 -11.11
N ALA A 117 23.12 6.62 -10.11
CA ALA A 117 21.74 6.65 -9.62
C ALA A 117 21.27 8.07 -9.27
N GLN A 118 20.06 8.45 -9.71
CA GLN A 118 19.50 9.78 -9.44
C GLN A 118 19.17 9.97 -7.95
N HIS A 119 18.70 8.91 -7.30
CA HIS A 119 18.32 8.90 -5.90
C HIS A 119 19.14 7.89 -5.12
N LYS A 120 19.76 8.33 -4.02
CA LYS A 120 20.65 7.53 -3.18
C LYS A 120 20.14 7.58 -1.75
N ILE A 121 19.88 6.42 -1.14
CA ILE A 121 19.24 6.29 0.18
C ILE A 121 20.11 5.43 1.08
N LEU A 122 20.68 6.00 2.14
CA LEU A 122 21.43 5.25 3.15
C LEU A 122 20.62 5.18 4.44
N ILE A 123 20.35 3.98 4.95
CA ILE A 123 19.63 3.79 6.22
C ILE A 123 20.55 3.06 7.19
N LEU A 124 20.89 3.73 8.28
CA LEU A 124 21.76 3.21 9.34
C LEU A 124 20.94 3.04 10.63
N ASP A 125 20.50 1.81 10.87
CA ASP A 125 19.86 1.39 12.10
C ASP A 125 20.92 0.90 13.10
N CYS A 126 21.84 1.80 13.43
CA CYS A 126 22.96 1.53 14.31
C CYS A 126 22.66 2.02 15.72
N CYS A 127 23.02 1.21 16.70
CA CYS A 127 23.13 1.67 18.08
C CYS A 127 24.55 1.47 18.62
N HIS A 128 25.00 2.32 19.55
CA HIS A 128 26.37 2.22 20.09
C HIS A 128 26.50 1.05 21.09
N ALA A 129 27.49 0.17 20.85
CA ALA A 129 28.04 -0.74 21.85
C ALA A 129 28.91 0.05 22.82
N GLY A 130 28.27 0.77 23.75
CA GLY A 130 28.98 1.44 24.83
C GLY A 130 29.58 0.40 25.76
N MET A 131 30.85 0.01 25.51
CA MET A 131 31.86 -0.57 26.42
C MET A 131 32.79 -1.57 25.68
N VAL A 132 33.80 -1.12 24.92
CA VAL A 132 34.98 -2.00 24.68
C VAL A 132 36.32 -1.26 24.52
N PHE A 133 36.33 0.00 24.06
CA PHE A 133 37.59 0.76 23.91
C PHE A 133 37.74 1.80 25.04
N SER A 134 38.19 1.35 26.20
CA SER A 134 38.55 2.24 27.31
C SER A 134 39.92 2.86 27.05
N ASP A 135 39.96 4.07 26.50
CA ASP A 135 40.74 5.16 27.09
C ASP A 135 40.41 6.52 26.45
N SER A 136 39.71 7.34 27.22
CA SER A 136 39.73 8.82 27.18
C SER A 136 39.15 9.59 25.96
N ARG A 137 38.20 10.48 26.30
CA ARG A 137 38.07 11.88 25.81
C ARG A 137 37.37 12.23 24.49
N PHE A 138 36.65 11.35 23.80
CA PHE A 138 35.87 11.76 22.62
C PHE A 138 34.36 11.56 22.79
N LYS A 139 33.66 12.67 23.06
CA LYS A 139 32.19 12.82 22.94
C LYS A 139 31.91 13.47 21.59
N SER A 140 31.82 12.72 20.49
CA SER A 140 31.39 13.24 19.19
C SER A 140 30.00 12.71 18.82
N ASP A 141 29.17 13.58 18.27
CA ASP A 141 27.80 13.29 17.83
C ASP A 141 27.84 12.59 16.46
N VAL A 142 27.14 11.45 16.32
CA VAL A 142 27.10 10.67 15.07
C VAL A 142 26.41 11.48 13.96
N GLY A 143 25.44 12.29 14.33
CA GLY A 143 24.74 13.19 13.42
C GLY A 143 25.68 14.22 12.79
N THR A 144 26.55 14.85 13.58
CA THR A 144 27.54 15.82 13.06
C THR A 144 28.52 15.16 12.08
N LYS A 145 28.90 13.89 12.31
CA LYS A 145 29.80 13.18 11.38
C LYS A 145 29.10 12.71 10.11
N MET A 146 27.86 12.27 10.21
CA MET A 146 27.09 11.93 9.02
C MET A 146 26.84 13.15 8.15
N GLU A 147 26.63 14.32 8.76
CA GLU A 147 26.54 15.60 8.05
C GLU A 147 27.85 15.97 7.33
N ASP A 148 29.03 15.74 7.94
CA ASP A 148 30.32 15.95 7.27
C ASP A 148 30.51 15.01 6.05
N ILE A 149 30.06 13.76 6.17
CA ILE A 149 30.28 12.69 5.17
C ILE A 149 29.27 12.77 4.00
N VAL A 150 28.00 13.01 4.32
CA VAL A 150 26.87 13.12 3.38
C VAL A 150 26.65 14.56 2.91
N GLY A 151 27.30 15.53 3.58
CA GLY A 151 27.13 16.96 3.37
C GLY A 151 27.39 17.45 1.94
N PRO A 152 26.89 18.65 1.62
CA PRO A 152 26.88 19.16 0.26
C PRO A 152 28.30 19.45 -0.23
N SER A 153 28.79 18.67 -1.19
CA SER A 153 29.70 19.24 -2.18
C SER A 153 28.84 19.96 -3.22
N ASP A 154 29.09 21.25 -3.43
CA ASP A 154 28.24 22.16 -4.23
C ASP A 154 27.98 21.74 -5.69
N GLN A 155 28.62 20.67 -6.19
CA GLN A 155 28.64 20.28 -7.60
C GLN A 155 27.79 19.07 -8.00
N GLU A 156 27.15 18.33 -7.08
CA GLU A 156 26.42 17.09 -7.43
C GLU A 156 24.92 17.32 -7.74
N SER A 157 24.42 16.76 -8.85
CA SER A 157 23.04 16.89 -9.37
C SER A 157 22.04 15.86 -8.83
N THR A 158 22.47 14.94 -7.97
CA THR A 158 21.64 13.82 -7.47
C THR A 158 21.10 14.05 -6.06
N SER A 159 20.06 13.30 -5.69
CA SER A 159 19.57 13.23 -4.31
C SER A 159 20.38 12.20 -3.51
N PHE A 160 20.89 12.58 -2.34
CA PHE A 160 21.54 11.66 -1.38
C PHE A 160 20.96 11.94 0.00
N VAL A 161 20.27 10.96 0.57
CA VAL A 161 19.67 11.05 1.90
C VAL A 161 20.18 9.94 2.80
N ALA A 162 20.51 10.28 4.04
CA ALA A 162 20.86 9.32 5.08
C ALA A 162 19.85 9.36 6.24
N LEU A 163 19.21 8.24 6.55
CA LEU A 163 18.35 8.05 7.71
C LEU A 163 19.13 7.32 8.82
N VAL A 164 19.15 7.88 10.03
CA VAL A 164 19.90 7.31 11.16
C VAL A 164 18.98 7.18 12.37
N ALA A 165 19.09 6.07 13.11
CA ALA A 165 18.22 5.78 14.25
C ALA A 165 18.32 6.80 15.40
N SER A 166 19.48 7.42 15.64
CA SER A 166 19.71 8.39 16.73
C SER A 166 20.80 9.42 16.39
N ASP A 167 20.70 10.64 16.93
CA ASP A 167 21.73 11.70 16.85
C ASP A 167 22.87 11.46 17.84
N ARG A 168 22.56 11.06 19.07
CA ARG A 168 23.53 10.98 20.17
C ARG A 168 24.09 9.57 20.38
N LEU A 169 25.34 9.53 20.87
CA LEU A 169 25.97 8.33 21.44
C LEU A 169 25.23 7.88 22.71
N GLU A 170 24.05 7.27 22.56
CA GLU A 170 23.33 6.59 23.64
C GLU A 170 23.42 5.06 23.46
N ARG A 171 23.35 4.32 24.59
CA ARG A 171 23.46 2.85 24.59
C ARG A 171 22.44 2.20 23.65
N ALA A 172 22.87 1.16 22.94
CA ALA A 172 21.97 0.27 22.23
C ALA A 172 20.84 -0.27 23.10
N ARG A 173 19.60 0.00 22.67
CA ARG A 173 18.38 -0.55 23.26
C ARG A 173 17.63 -1.31 22.19
N GLU A 174 17.78 -2.63 22.18
CA GLU A 174 16.77 -3.51 21.60
C GLU A 174 15.60 -3.56 22.59
N PHE A 175 14.39 -3.25 22.13
CA PHE A 175 13.22 -3.37 22.99
C PHE A 175 12.69 -4.80 22.88
N ASP A 176 12.82 -5.59 23.94
CA ASP A 176 12.27 -6.96 23.99
C ASP A 176 10.76 -6.99 23.70
N THR A 177 10.04 -5.89 24.01
CA THR A 177 8.62 -5.70 23.67
C THR A 177 8.37 -5.54 22.17
N LEU A 178 9.32 -4.93 21.45
CA LEU A 178 9.25 -4.80 20.01
C LEU A 178 9.82 -6.04 19.32
N ARG A 179 10.82 -6.74 19.88
CA ARG A 179 11.58 -7.80 19.18
C ARG A 179 12.25 -7.28 17.89
N GLY A 180 12.93 -6.14 17.97
CA GLY A 180 13.60 -5.47 16.85
C GLY A 180 13.79 -3.98 17.12
N SER A 181 14.50 -3.29 16.22
CA SER A 181 14.70 -1.84 16.30
C SER A 181 13.42 -1.05 16.02
N PHE A 182 13.28 0.09 16.68
CA PHE A 182 12.19 1.03 16.45
C PHE A 182 12.23 1.60 15.02
N LEU A 183 13.41 1.94 14.50
CA LEU A 183 13.56 2.51 13.16
C LEU A 183 13.12 1.48 12.11
N THR A 184 13.72 0.29 12.10
CA THR A 184 13.38 -0.79 11.18
C THR A 184 11.88 -1.08 11.17
N LYS A 185 11.27 -1.27 12.34
CA LYS A 185 9.84 -1.55 12.43
C LYS A 185 8.98 -0.43 11.88
N SER A 186 9.32 0.82 12.21
CA SER A 186 8.52 1.96 11.78
C SER A 186 8.61 2.17 10.27
N VAL A 187 9.79 1.95 9.66
CA VAL A 187 9.97 1.94 8.20
C VAL A 187 9.19 0.81 7.56
N CYS A 188 9.28 -0.42 8.07
CA CYS A 188 8.52 -1.56 7.54
C CYS A 188 7.00 -1.36 7.67
N GLU A 189 6.53 -0.72 8.74
CA GLU A 189 5.12 -0.34 8.91
C GLU A 189 4.70 0.67 7.84
N ALA A 190 5.49 1.73 7.62
CA ALA A 190 5.22 2.75 6.61
C ALA A 190 5.17 2.19 5.18
N LEU A 191 6.10 1.29 4.84
CA LEU A 191 6.17 0.72 3.49
C LEU A 191 5.17 -0.43 3.27
N GLY A 192 4.54 -0.91 4.34
CA GLY A 192 3.65 -2.06 4.34
C GLY A 192 2.25 -1.73 4.87
N ARG A 193 1.94 -2.28 6.05
CA ARG A 193 0.57 -2.32 6.59
C ARG A 193 -0.03 -0.96 6.99
N SER A 194 0.82 0.02 7.25
CA SER A 194 0.41 1.37 7.68
C SER A 194 0.72 2.40 6.60
N PHE A 195 0.81 1.96 5.34
CA PHE A 195 1.12 2.82 4.21
C PHE A 195 0.20 4.04 4.13
N ASP A 196 -1.12 3.86 4.18
CA ASP A 196 -2.05 4.99 4.00
C ASP A 196 -1.98 6.00 5.16
N ASP A 197 -1.54 5.58 6.35
CA ASP A 197 -1.31 6.47 7.50
C ASP A 197 0.05 7.19 7.40
N ALA A 198 1.01 6.56 6.71
CA ALA A 198 2.34 7.06 6.49
C ALA A 198 2.42 8.02 5.30
N ASP A 199 1.61 7.81 4.26
CA ASP A 199 1.39 8.69 3.11
C ASP A 199 0.64 9.96 3.56
N LYS A 200 1.38 11.00 3.95
CA LYS A 200 0.84 12.20 4.60
C LYS A 200 0.21 13.13 3.59
N ASP A 201 0.77 13.23 2.39
CA ASP A 201 0.23 14.05 1.31
C ASP A 201 -0.81 13.31 0.45
N ARG A 202 -0.92 11.99 0.62
CA ARG A 202 -1.89 11.08 -0.01
C ARG A 202 -1.74 10.99 -1.51
N ASP A 203 -0.51 11.11 -1.99
CA ASP A 203 -0.23 11.00 -3.41
C ASP A 203 -0.15 9.54 -3.89
N GLY A 204 -0.21 8.56 -3.00
CA GLY A 204 -0.12 7.14 -3.32
C GLY A 204 1.30 6.60 -3.31
N ALA A 205 2.26 7.36 -2.79
CA ALA A 205 3.63 6.93 -2.52
C ALA A 205 4.10 7.38 -1.12
N ILE A 206 5.20 6.80 -0.63
CA ILE A 206 5.93 7.32 0.54
C ILE A 206 7.15 8.06 0.00
N ASP A 207 7.13 9.38 0.09
CA ASP A 207 8.30 10.21 -0.11
C ASP A 207 9.10 10.45 1.18
N LEU A 208 10.19 11.21 1.09
CA LEU A 208 11.00 11.55 2.26
C LEU A 208 10.25 12.38 3.30
N GLY A 209 9.38 13.29 2.86
CA GLY A 209 8.52 14.09 3.72
C GLY A 209 7.54 13.23 4.50
N ASP A 210 6.88 12.29 3.81
CA ASP A 210 5.94 11.32 4.38
C ASP A 210 6.61 10.46 5.44
N LEU A 211 7.74 9.83 5.08
CA LEU A 211 8.46 8.94 5.99
C LEU A 211 8.94 9.70 7.23
N ARG A 212 9.45 10.93 7.07
CA ARG A 212 9.88 11.77 8.20
C ARG A 212 8.72 12.12 9.12
N GLY A 213 7.56 12.48 8.55
CA GLY A 213 6.35 12.76 9.31
C GLY A 213 5.87 11.54 10.10
N TRP A 214 5.77 10.40 9.43
CA TRP A 214 5.41 9.12 10.03
C TRP A 214 6.33 8.72 11.19
N LEU A 215 7.65 8.75 10.99
CA LEU A 215 8.62 8.37 12.03
C LEU A 215 8.53 9.29 13.26
N THR A 216 8.30 10.59 13.04
CA THR A 216 8.10 11.57 14.11
C THR A 216 6.85 11.26 14.94
N ASP A 217 5.73 11.02 14.27
CA ASP A 217 4.46 10.69 14.92
C ASP A 217 4.56 9.38 15.71
N ARG A 218 5.19 8.37 15.12
CA ARG A 218 5.36 7.05 15.73
C ARG A 218 6.23 7.12 16.98
N ALA A 219 7.33 7.88 16.93
CA ALA A 219 8.23 8.05 18.07
C ALA A 219 7.53 8.81 19.21
N ARG A 220 6.77 9.86 18.90
CA ARG A 220 5.96 10.60 19.89
C ARG A 220 4.90 9.70 20.54
N ALA A 221 4.18 8.93 19.74
CA ALA A 221 3.16 8.00 20.25
C ALA A 221 3.77 6.93 21.15
N HIS A 222 4.90 6.32 20.73
CA HIS A 222 5.64 5.35 21.53
C HIS A 222 6.12 5.95 22.86
N ASN A 223 6.74 7.14 22.82
CA ASN A 223 7.27 7.81 24.00
C ASN A 223 6.21 8.29 24.99
N LYS A 224 4.98 8.53 24.51
CA LYS A 224 3.82 8.85 25.35
C LYS A 224 3.31 7.62 26.10
N LEU A 225 3.30 6.46 25.44
CA LEU A 225 2.84 5.20 26.02
C LEU A 225 3.90 4.51 26.88
N ASN A 226 5.18 4.76 26.60
CA ASN A 226 6.32 4.08 27.24
C ASN A 226 7.32 5.11 27.80
N PRO A 227 6.98 5.84 28.89
CA PRO A 227 7.83 6.89 29.45
C PRO A 227 9.21 6.37 29.92
N ASP A 228 9.30 5.12 30.38
CA ASP A 228 10.55 4.51 30.87
C ASP A 228 11.42 3.89 29.75
N ALA A 229 10.84 3.74 28.55
CA ALA A 229 11.46 3.06 27.41
C ALA A 229 11.35 3.92 26.13
N ARG A 230 11.76 5.19 26.27
CA ARG A 230 11.73 6.16 25.18
C ARG A 230 12.69 5.80 24.03
N VAL A 231 12.27 6.17 22.83
CA VAL A 231 13.02 6.08 21.58
C VAL A 231 13.33 7.48 21.04
N PRO A 232 14.50 7.69 20.41
CA PRO A 232 14.77 8.90 19.65
C PRO A 232 13.87 9.00 18.41
N VAL A 233 13.64 10.21 17.93
CA VAL A 233 13.09 10.42 16.58
C VAL A 233 14.24 10.21 15.60
N PRO A 234 14.11 9.33 14.59
CA PRO A 234 15.15 9.14 13.59
C PRO A 234 15.51 10.43 12.87
N PHE A 235 16.80 10.60 12.59
CA PHE A 235 17.35 11.78 11.93
C PHE A 235 17.51 11.55 10.44
N VAL A 236 17.34 12.62 9.67
CA VAL A 236 17.50 12.63 8.22
C VAL A 236 18.56 13.67 7.86
N PHE A 237 19.61 13.22 7.17
CA PHE A 237 20.69 14.07 6.66
C PHE A 237 20.75 14.02 5.14
N GLY A 238 21.42 14.99 4.54
CA GLY A 238 21.73 15.02 3.12
C GLY A 238 20.85 15.98 2.32
N ARG A 239 20.87 15.79 1.00
CA ARG A 239 20.26 16.70 0.04
C ARG A 239 19.21 15.98 -0.79
N GLU A 240 18.04 16.56 -0.84
CA GLU A 240 16.97 16.19 -1.75
C GLU A 240 16.95 17.17 -2.94
N ARG A 241 17.14 16.66 -4.15
CA ARG A 241 16.96 17.38 -5.43
C ARG A 241 15.83 16.69 -6.20
N GLY A 242 14.66 17.33 -6.22
CA GLY A 242 13.40 16.70 -6.67
C GLY A 242 12.82 15.79 -5.58
N ARG A 243 11.61 15.23 -5.77
CA ARG A 243 10.99 14.35 -4.78
C ARG A 243 11.71 12.99 -4.76
N LEU A 244 12.13 12.53 -3.58
CA LEU A 244 12.70 11.20 -3.39
C LEU A 244 11.66 10.26 -2.76
N PHE A 245 11.37 9.15 -3.43
CA PHE A 245 10.39 8.18 -2.96
C PHE A 245 11.03 6.89 -2.44
N PHE A 246 10.54 6.41 -1.28
CA PHE A 246 10.86 5.09 -0.73
C PHE A 246 10.01 3.99 -1.35
N THR A 247 8.81 4.35 -1.83
CA THR A 247 8.02 3.52 -2.74
C THR A 247 8.27 3.93 -4.20
N ARG A 248 7.70 3.19 -5.15
CA ARG A 248 7.52 3.64 -6.52
C ARG A 248 6.75 4.97 -6.51
N GLU A 249 7.05 5.83 -7.48
CA GLU A 249 6.26 7.05 -7.66
C GLU A 249 4.80 6.66 -7.93
N PRO A 250 3.83 7.54 -7.63
CA PRO A 250 2.42 7.26 -7.91
C PRO A 250 2.14 6.87 -9.37
N LYS A 251 2.89 7.48 -10.31
CA LYS A 251 2.82 7.19 -11.75
C LYS A 251 3.46 5.84 -12.16
N ASP A 252 4.22 5.20 -11.26
CA ASP A 252 5.02 4.00 -11.53
C ASP A 252 4.36 2.70 -11.01
N TRP A 253 3.16 2.75 -10.43
CA TRP A 253 2.33 1.54 -10.22
C TRP A 253 1.87 1.00 -11.58
N ILE A 254 2.12 -0.29 -11.81
CA ILE A 254 1.73 -0.94 -13.06
C ILE A 254 0.27 -1.35 -12.93
N VAL A 255 -0.62 -0.55 -13.52
CA VAL A 255 -2.01 -0.96 -13.73
C VAL A 255 -2.01 -2.22 -14.60
N SER A 256 -2.49 -3.32 -14.02
CA SER A 256 -2.62 -4.59 -14.72
C SER A 256 -4.10 -4.89 -14.93
N GLU A 257 -4.48 -5.05 -16.20
CA GLU A 257 -5.83 -5.42 -16.60
C GLU A 257 -5.90 -6.90 -16.94
N ILE A 258 -6.91 -7.59 -16.42
CA ILE A 258 -7.26 -8.96 -16.77
C ILE A 258 -8.53 -8.92 -17.60
N LYS A 259 -8.45 -9.38 -18.85
CA LYS A 259 -9.60 -9.47 -19.74
C LYS A 259 -10.46 -10.67 -19.34
N GLY A 260 -11.73 -10.40 -19.06
CA GLY A 260 -12.75 -11.42 -18.85
C GLY A 260 -13.68 -11.55 -20.06
N ASP A 261 -14.52 -12.58 -20.03
CA ASP A 261 -15.47 -12.82 -21.10
C ASP A 261 -16.53 -11.71 -21.19
N TYR A 262 -17.05 -11.49 -22.41
CA TYR A 262 -18.07 -10.47 -22.71
C TYR A 262 -17.69 -9.04 -22.29
N GLY A 263 -16.38 -8.75 -22.24
CA GLY A 263 -15.86 -7.43 -21.86
C GLY A 263 -15.96 -7.15 -20.37
N LEU A 264 -16.13 -8.17 -19.53
CA LEU A 264 -16.02 -8.06 -18.08
C LEU A 264 -14.54 -7.94 -17.68
N ASP A 265 -13.96 -6.78 -17.96
CA ASP A 265 -12.55 -6.50 -17.68
C ASP A 265 -12.35 -6.15 -16.21
N PHE A 266 -11.23 -6.63 -15.65
CA PHE A 266 -10.85 -6.41 -14.27
C PHE A 266 -9.51 -5.70 -14.16
N VAL A 267 -9.31 -4.98 -13.07
CA VAL A 267 -8.01 -4.48 -12.64
C VAL A 267 -7.50 -5.25 -11.42
N VAL A 268 -6.19 -5.49 -11.38
CA VAL A 268 -5.54 -6.16 -10.26
C VAL A 268 -5.34 -5.20 -9.10
N LEU A 269 -5.92 -5.52 -7.94
CA LEU A 269 -5.70 -4.76 -6.72
C LEU A 269 -4.45 -5.28 -5.98
N PRO A 270 -3.64 -4.40 -5.36
CA PRO A 270 -2.59 -4.80 -4.41
C PRO A 270 -3.15 -5.29 -3.07
N PHE A 271 -4.22 -6.08 -3.10
CA PHE A 271 -4.94 -6.61 -1.95
C PHE A 271 -5.18 -8.09 -2.15
N LEU A 272 -4.52 -8.92 -1.34
CA LEU A 272 -4.64 -10.37 -1.46
C LEU A 272 -5.97 -10.86 -0.88
N SER A 273 -6.67 -11.72 -1.61
CA SER A 273 -7.85 -12.43 -1.11
C SER A 273 -7.46 -13.68 -0.31
N SER A 274 -6.36 -14.33 -0.70
CA SER A 274 -5.80 -15.50 -0.05
C SER A 274 -4.27 -15.52 -0.14
N ARG A 275 -3.64 -16.59 0.34
CA ARG A 275 -2.17 -16.74 0.20
C ARG A 275 -1.70 -16.92 -1.24
N ARG A 276 -2.58 -17.32 -2.15
CA ARG A 276 -2.25 -17.59 -3.55
C ARG A 276 -3.18 -16.88 -4.51
N SER A 277 -3.96 -15.91 -4.02
CA SER A 277 -4.94 -15.21 -4.83
C SER A 277 -4.97 -13.72 -4.50
N ALA A 278 -5.17 -12.91 -5.53
CA ALA A 278 -5.37 -11.47 -5.42
C ALA A 278 -6.81 -11.10 -5.73
N TRP A 279 -7.28 -10.02 -5.10
CA TRP A 279 -8.53 -9.39 -5.46
C TRP A 279 -8.42 -8.68 -6.81
N LEU A 280 -9.45 -8.89 -7.61
CA LEU A 280 -9.74 -8.15 -8.82
C LEU A 280 -10.94 -7.25 -8.58
N LEU A 281 -10.95 -6.09 -9.24
CA LEU A 281 -12.12 -5.22 -9.30
C LEU A 281 -12.54 -5.02 -10.75
N GLY A 282 -13.83 -5.09 -11.03
CA GLY A 282 -14.37 -4.70 -12.32
C GLY A 282 -13.89 -3.29 -12.68
N LYS A 283 -13.31 -3.17 -13.88
CA LYS A 283 -12.71 -1.93 -14.37
C LYS A 283 -13.73 -0.79 -14.38
N THR A 284 -14.99 -1.08 -14.70
CA THR A 284 -16.10 -0.13 -14.72
C THR A 284 -17.28 -0.67 -13.90
N PRO A 285 -18.28 0.18 -13.57
CA PRO A 285 -19.64 -0.29 -13.34
C PRO A 285 -20.12 -1.19 -14.49
N ILE A 286 -21.02 -2.12 -14.21
CA ILE A 286 -21.62 -2.97 -15.26
C ILE A 286 -22.37 -2.08 -16.24
N THR A 287 -22.08 -2.23 -17.53
CA THR A 287 -22.69 -1.42 -18.58
C THR A 287 -24.02 -1.99 -19.04
N ASN A 288 -24.81 -1.17 -19.74
CA ASN A 288 -26.02 -1.63 -20.42
C ASN A 288 -25.73 -2.78 -21.39
N ALA A 289 -24.64 -2.72 -22.16
CA ALA A 289 -24.26 -3.79 -23.07
C ALA A 289 -23.96 -5.12 -22.35
N GLN A 290 -23.23 -5.05 -21.23
CA GLN A 290 -22.91 -6.23 -20.41
C GLN A 290 -24.17 -6.81 -19.77
N TYR A 291 -25.04 -5.98 -19.20
CA TYR A 291 -26.29 -6.44 -18.61
C TYR A 291 -27.28 -7.00 -19.65
N LEU A 292 -27.32 -6.42 -20.85
CA LEU A 292 -28.12 -6.94 -21.96
C LEU A 292 -27.64 -8.34 -22.39
N THR A 293 -26.33 -8.60 -22.34
CA THR A 293 -25.78 -9.94 -22.61
C THR A 293 -26.28 -10.96 -21.58
N PHE A 294 -26.31 -10.60 -20.30
CA PHE A 294 -26.91 -11.41 -19.24
C PHE A 294 -28.39 -11.70 -19.49
N VAL A 295 -29.18 -10.66 -19.80
CA VAL A 295 -30.61 -10.78 -20.13
C VAL A 295 -30.83 -11.73 -21.32
N ALA A 296 -30.06 -11.57 -22.39
CA ALA A 296 -30.17 -12.41 -23.58
C ALA A 296 -29.78 -13.88 -23.30
N ALA A 297 -28.76 -14.11 -22.47
CA ALA A 297 -28.27 -15.45 -22.16
C ALA A 297 -29.20 -16.23 -21.21
N THR A 298 -29.89 -15.54 -20.31
CA THR A 298 -30.63 -16.18 -19.21
C THR A 298 -32.15 -16.03 -19.31
N GLY A 299 -32.64 -15.12 -20.15
CA GLY A 299 -34.05 -14.70 -20.17
C GLY A 299 -34.45 -13.87 -18.94
N TYR A 300 -33.48 -13.34 -18.20
CA TYR A 300 -33.74 -12.47 -17.05
C TYR A 300 -34.45 -11.16 -17.47
N ARG A 301 -35.07 -10.46 -16.53
CA ARG A 301 -35.82 -9.23 -16.83
C ARG A 301 -34.91 -8.06 -17.23
N GLU A 302 -35.41 -7.22 -18.12
CA GLU A 302 -34.84 -5.89 -18.37
C GLU A 302 -34.98 -4.98 -17.14
N PRO A 303 -34.07 -3.99 -16.96
CA PRO A 303 -34.18 -3.04 -15.85
C PRO A 303 -35.46 -2.19 -15.95
N VAL A 304 -36.20 -2.13 -14.85
CA VAL A 304 -37.38 -1.27 -14.68
C VAL A 304 -37.37 -0.75 -13.25
N GLY A 305 -37.58 0.54 -13.07
CA GLY A 305 -37.47 1.17 -11.75
C GLY A 305 -38.20 2.50 -11.65
N GLU A 306 -37.61 3.42 -10.90
CA GLU A 306 -38.10 4.77 -10.68
C GLU A 306 -37.07 5.79 -11.13
N HIS A 307 -37.52 6.88 -11.75
CA HIS A 307 -36.67 8.01 -12.15
C HIS A 307 -36.93 9.21 -11.24
N PHE A 308 -35.86 9.95 -10.93
CA PHE A 308 -35.94 11.13 -10.08
C PHE A 308 -36.50 12.32 -10.85
N ILE A 309 -37.59 12.90 -10.34
CA ILE A 309 -38.19 14.10 -10.91
C ILE A 309 -37.92 15.26 -9.95
N GLU A 310 -36.98 16.13 -10.31
CA GLU A 310 -36.62 17.29 -9.49
C GLU A 310 -37.72 18.37 -9.54
N LYS A 311 -38.25 18.73 -8.36
CA LYS A 311 -39.28 19.78 -8.19
C LYS A 311 -39.05 20.57 -6.90
N GLY A 312 -37.80 20.85 -6.56
CA GLY A 312 -37.42 21.51 -5.30
C GLY A 312 -37.89 20.71 -4.09
N ARG A 313 -38.80 21.28 -3.27
CA ARG A 313 -39.32 20.59 -2.07
C ARG A 313 -40.23 19.38 -2.37
N ASN A 314 -40.67 19.23 -3.63
CA ASN A 314 -41.57 18.17 -4.06
C ASN A 314 -40.88 17.15 -4.99
N SER A 315 -39.55 17.04 -4.92
CA SER A 315 -38.83 16.04 -5.71
C SER A 315 -39.24 14.63 -5.31
N VAL A 316 -39.48 13.77 -6.30
CA VAL A 316 -40.00 12.41 -6.09
C VAL A 316 -39.39 11.41 -7.05
N TRP A 317 -39.23 10.19 -6.59
CA TRP A 317 -39.00 9.02 -7.44
C TRP A 317 -40.33 8.58 -8.06
N LYS A 318 -40.35 8.33 -9.38
CA LYS A 318 -41.56 7.92 -10.11
C LYS A 318 -41.29 6.76 -11.06
N GLY A 319 -42.05 5.69 -10.92
CA GLY A 319 -42.08 4.55 -11.83
C GLY A 319 -43.43 4.33 -12.55
N PRO A 320 -43.51 3.34 -13.47
CA PRO A 320 -42.38 2.56 -13.96
C PRO A 320 -41.54 3.38 -14.95
N PHE A 321 -40.23 3.39 -14.73
CA PHE A 321 -39.23 3.96 -15.64
C PHE A 321 -38.46 2.82 -16.31
N ARG A 322 -38.28 2.92 -17.63
CA ARG A 322 -37.59 1.93 -18.46
C ARG A 322 -36.35 2.59 -19.08
N PRO A 323 -35.17 2.49 -18.45
CA PRO A 323 -33.98 3.25 -18.86
C PRO A 323 -33.60 3.04 -20.33
N TRP A 324 -33.73 1.83 -20.86
CA TRP A 324 -33.37 1.53 -22.26
C TRP A 324 -34.31 2.12 -23.31
N THR A 325 -35.42 2.72 -22.89
CA THR A 325 -36.33 3.46 -23.81
C THR A 325 -36.02 4.95 -23.87
N VAL A 326 -35.06 5.43 -23.07
CA VAL A 326 -34.71 6.84 -22.90
C VAL A 326 -33.26 7.03 -23.35
N ALA A 327 -33.04 7.89 -24.36
CA ALA A 327 -31.76 8.00 -25.05
C ALA A 327 -30.58 8.28 -24.12
N GLU A 328 -30.78 9.14 -23.12
CA GLU A 328 -29.78 9.54 -22.13
C GLU A 328 -29.36 8.40 -21.19
N PHE A 329 -30.15 7.33 -21.11
CA PHE A 329 -29.92 6.16 -20.27
C PHE A 329 -29.62 4.89 -21.07
N ALA A 330 -29.91 4.89 -22.37
CA ALA A 330 -29.86 3.70 -23.23
C ALA A 330 -28.50 3.48 -23.92
N ASP A 331 -27.53 4.38 -23.77
CA ASP A 331 -26.19 4.21 -24.32
C ASP A 331 -25.59 2.86 -23.85
N PRO A 332 -25.10 2.00 -24.76
CA PRO A 332 -24.51 0.70 -24.40
C PRO A 332 -23.37 0.80 -23.39
N ASP A 333 -22.64 1.92 -23.38
CA ASP A 333 -21.49 2.17 -22.53
C ASP A 333 -21.85 2.93 -21.25
N ASN A 334 -23.11 3.32 -21.05
CA ASN A 334 -23.57 3.81 -19.75
C ASN A 334 -23.67 2.65 -18.74
N PRO A 335 -23.45 2.90 -17.45
CA PRO A 335 -23.80 1.97 -16.40
C PRO A 335 -25.27 1.54 -16.48
N VAL A 336 -25.53 0.26 -16.22
CA VAL A 336 -26.89 -0.22 -16.01
C VAL A 336 -27.45 0.40 -14.74
N VAL A 337 -28.69 0.87 -14.81
CA VAL A 337 -29.43 1.48 -13.69
C VAL A 337 -30.82 0.86 -13.52
N CYS A 338 -31.54 1.20 -12.45
CA CYS A 338 -32.84 0.60 -12.12
C CYS A 338 -32.77 -0.91 -11.81
N VAL A 339 -31.63 -1.34 -11.29
CA VAL A 339 -31.38 -2.70 -10.81
C VAL A 339 -31.38 -2.70 -9.29
N ASP A 340 -31.97 -3.74 -8.69
CA ASP A 340 -31.92 -3.93 -7.24
C ASP A 340 -30.75 -4.85 -6.83
N PHE A 341 -30.63 -5.08 -5.53
CA PHE A 341 -29.59 -5.95 -5.00
C PHE A 341 -29.69 -7.40 -5.52
N SER A 342 -30.91 -7.91 -5.77
CA SER A 342 -31.09 -9.26 -6.32
C SER A 342 -30.64 -9.38 -7.77
N ASP A 343 -30.90 -8.35 -8.57
CA ASP A 343 -30.43 -8.28 -9.95
C ASP A 343 -28.89 -8.27 -10.01
N ALA A 344 -28.26 -7.50 -9.13
CA ALA A 344 -26.80 -7.44 -9.03
C ALA A 344 -26.18 -8.79 -8.62
N LEU A 345 -26.80 -9.49 -7.67
CA LEU A 345 -26.40 -10.85 -7.29
C LEU A 345 -26.60 -11.86 -8.41
N ALA A 346 -27.78 -11.87 -9.06
CA ALA A 346 -28.08 -12.78 -10.14
C ALA A 346 -27.12 -12.60 -11.33
N PHE A 347 -26.76 -11.35 -11.65
CA PHE A 347 -25.74 -11.06 -12.65
C PHE A 347 -24.37 -11.61 -12.23
N ALA A 348 -23.96 -11.39 -10.98
CA ALA A 348 -22.67 -11.87 -10.49
C ALA A 348 -22.59 -13.41 -10.48
N GLU A 349 -23.66 -14.10 -10.09
CA GLU A 349 -23.77 -15.56 -10.13
C GLU A 349 -23.71 -16.12 -11.55
N TRP A 350 -24.32 -15.42 -12.52
CA TRP A 350 -24.18 -15.76 -13.94
C TRP A 350 -22.75 -15.53 -14.44
N ALA A 351 -22.15 -14.37 -14.10
CA ALA A 351 -20.79 -14.03 -14.49
C ALA A 351 -19.77 -15.05 -13.93
N ALA A 352 -20.01 -15.58 -12.73
CA ALA A 352 -19.19 -16.62 -12.11
C ALA A 352 -19.10 -17.92 -12.93
N GLN A 353 -20.06 -18.16 -13.81
CA GLN A 353 -20.11 -19.34 -14.67
C GLN A 353 -19.39 -19.14 -16.01
N LEU A 354 -19.01 -17.90 -16.35
CA LEU A 354 -18.39 -17.57 -17.64
C LEU A 354 -16.89 -17.88 -17.62
N ASP A 355 -16.21 -17.41 -16.57
CA ASP A 355 -14.76 -17.59 -16.42
C ASP A 355 -14.41 -18.11 -15.02
N SER A 356 -14.13 -19.42 -14.95
CA SER A 356 -13.77 -20.09 -13.70
C SER A 356 -12.46 -19.60 -13.08
N ARG A 357 -11.62 -18.87 -13.84
CA ARG A 357 -10.34 -18.33 -13.34
C ARG A 357 -10.53 -17.11 -12.46
N LEU A 358 -11.57 -16.32 -12.73
CA LEU A 358 -11.75 -14.99 -12.15
C LEU A 358 -12.71 -14.98 -10.95
N SER A 359 -13.45 -16.06 -10.73
CA SER A 359 -14.48 -16.19 -9.69
C SER A 359 -15.31 -14.90 -9.44
N PRO A 360 -15.96 -14.33 -10.48
CA PRO A 360 -16.77 -13.13 -10.32
C PRO A 360 -17.79 -13.18 -9.18
N GLN A 361 -17.94 -12.07 -8.45
CA GLN A 361 -18.91 -11.90 -7.37
C GLN A 361 -19.31 -10.43 -7.21
N LEU A 362 -20.41 -10.16 -6.50
CA LEU A 362 -20.74 -8.78 -6.13
C LEU A 362 -19.65 -8.22 -5.21
N VAL A 363 -19.22 -6.98 -5.43
CA VAL A 363 -18.06 -6.42 -4.72
C VAL A 363 -18.29 -6.39 -3.21
N PRO A 364 -17.41 -7.00 -2.40
CA PRO A 364 -17.42 -6.82 -0.95
C PRO A 364 -17.10 -5.38 -0.54
N THR A 365 -17.77 -4.84 0.48
CA THR A 365 -17.56 -3.45 0.92
C THR A 365 -16.11 -3.10 1.20
N ASP A 366 -15.34 -4.02 1.80
CA ASP A 366 -13.92 -3.83 2.12
C ASP A 366 -13.02 -3.82 0.88
N VAL A 367 -13.36 -4.57 -0.16
CA VAL A 367 -12.68 -4.54 -1.46
C VAL A 367 -12.97 -3.24 -2.20
N TRP A 368 -14.24 -2.81 -2.19
CA TRP A 368 -14.63 -1.51 -2.75
C TRP A 368 -13.90 -0.36 -2.06
N ASP A 369 -13.92 -0.38 -0.72
CA ASP A 369 -13.28 0.63 0.12
C ASP A 369 -11.75 0.64 -0.11
N PHE A 370 -11.11 -0.52 -0.24
CA PHE A 370 -9.70 -0.59 -0.59
C PHE A 370 -9.41 0.02 -1.98
N ALA A 371 -10.24 -0.27 -2.97
CA ALA A 371 -10.06 0.26 -4.31
C ALA A 371 -10.22 1.79 -4.35
N ALA A 372 -11.19 2.33 -3.59
CA ALA A 372 -11.48 3.75 -3.56
C ALA A 372 -10.50 4.55 -2.69
N PHE A 373 -10.08 3.99 -1.55
CA PHE A 373 -9.35 4.72 -0.51
C PHE A 373 -7.95 4.20 -0.22
N GLY A 374 -7.61 2.98 -0.67
CA GLY A 374 -6.34 2.31 -0.35
C GLY A 374 -6.38 1.38 0.86
N THR A 375 -7.48 1.43 1.62
CA THR A 375 -7.66 0.66 2.86
C THR A 375 -9.06 0.06 2.92
N PRO A 376 -9.24 -1.16 3.45
CA PRO A 376 -10.55 -1.78 3.61
C PRO A 376 -11.41 -1.14 4.71
N ARG A 377 -10.88 -0.16 5.45
CA ARG A 377 -11.57 0.52 6.57
C ARG A 377 -11.32 2.03 6.53
N PRO A 378 -11.91 2.73 5.56
CA PRO A 378 -11.64 4.13 5.33
C PRO A 378 -12.33 5.00 6.38
N SER A 379 -11.77 6.19 6.62
CA SER A 379 -12.41 7.23 7.44
C SER A 379 -13.40 8.08 6.65
N PHE A 380 -13.68 7.74 5.39
CA PHE A 380 -14.52 8.50 4.44
C PHE A 380 -14.15 9.99 4.37
N ASP A 381 -12.85 10.27 4.27
CA ASP A 381 -12.35 11.64 4.21
C ASP A 381 -12.65 12.28 2.85
N ARG A 382 -13.54 13.28 2.86
CA ARG A 382 -14.03 13.98 1.67
C ARG A 382 -12.95 14.56 0.76
N ARG A 383 -11.77 14.86 1.31
CA ARG A 383 -10.62 15.35 0.55
C ARG A 383 -10.16 14.38 -0.54
N ILE A 384 -10.47 13.09 -0.40
CA ILE A 384 -10.05 12.03 -1.32
C ILE A 384 -10.77 12.14 -2.65
N TRP A 385 -12.09 12.33 -2.66
CA TRP A 385 -12.86 12.43 -3.90
C TRP A 385 -13.13 13.86 -4.35
N SER A 386 -12.99 14.86 -3.46
CA SER A 386 -13.22 16.27 -3.83
C SER A 386 -12.23 16.82 -4.87
N GLN A 387 -11.09 16.17 -5.04
CA GLN A 387 -10.04 16.56 -5.98
C GLN A 387 -10.11 15.77 -7.30
N LEU A 388 -10.96 14.74 -7.35
CA LEU A 388 -11.09 13.87 -8.50
C LEU A 388 -12.05 14.48 -9.52
N LYS A 389 -11.80 14.17 -10.79
CA LYS A 389 -12.81 14.37 -11.83
C LYS A 389 -13.84 13.26 -11.69
N ILE A 390 -15.07 13.63 -11.32
CA ILE A 390 -16.19 12.72 -11.08
C ILE A 390 -17.41 13.15 -11.88
N HIS A 391 -18.32 12.21 -12.19
CA HIS A 391 -19.58 12.50 -12.86
C HIS A 391 -20.69 12.69 -11.83
N HIS A 392 -21.07 13.93 -11.55
CA HIS A 392 -22.09 14.30 -10.56
C HIS A 392 -22.80 15.59 -11.01
N HIS A 393 -23.88 16.02 -10.35
CA HIS A 393 -24.71 17.15 -10.81
C HIS A 393 -25.19 17.05 -12.26
N SER A 394 -25.64 15.86 -12.66
CA SER A 394 -26.07 15.54 -14.02
C SER A 394 -27.47 14.91 -14.00
N PRO A 395 -28.28 15.04 -15.07
CA PRO A 395 -29.61 14.41 -15.11
C PRO A 395 -29.58 12.90 -15.44
N SER A 396 -28.44 12.37 -15.89
CA SER A 396 -28.31 11.01 -16.41
C SER A 396 -26.90 10.45 -16.20
N PRO A 397 -26.72 9.12 -16.30
CA PRO A 397 -25.39 8.53 -16.25
C PRO A 397 -24.55 8.92 -17.47
N ALA A 398 -23.24 8.73 -17.37
CA ALA A 398 -22.28 8.95 -18.45
C ALA A 398 -21.56 7.66 -18.83
N ALA A 399 -21.12 7.58 -20.08
CA ALA A 399 -20.41 6.42 -20.60
C ALA A 399 -19.13 6.18 -19.81
N VAL A 400 -18.86 4.91 -19.48
CA VAL A 400 -17.68 4.48 -18.71
C VAL A 400 -16.52 4.05 -19.60
N THR A 401 -16.76 3.88 -20.90
CA THR A 401 -15.74 3.61 -21.91
C THR A 401 -15.17 4.93 -22.45
N GLY A 402 -13.86 4.96 -22.71
CA GLY A 402 -13.16 6.15 -23.21
C GLY A 402 -12.36 6.91 -22.16
N ASP A 403 -11.56 7.90 -22.60
CA ASP A 403 -10.74 8.72 -21.71
C ASP A 403 -11.51 9.93 -21.20
N HIS A 404 -12.12 9.75 -20.04
CA HIS A 404 -12.84 10.81 -19.34
C HIS A 404 -12.03 11.42 -18.19
N GLY A 405 -10.80 10.93 -17.93
CA GLY A 405 -10.02 11.30 -16.76
C GLY A 405 -10.64 10.89 -15.41
N ARG A 406 -11.57 9.92 -15.41
CA ARG A 406 -12.28 9.42 -14.22
C ARG A 406 -11.78 8.03 -13.77
N ILE A 407 -10.51 7.75 -14.06
CA ILE A 407 -9.81 6.50 -13.73
C ILE A 407 -8.94 6.72 -12.49
N ASN A 408 -8.99 5.79 -11.53
CA ASN A 408 -8.17 5.85 -10.32
C ASN A 408 -6.77 5.23 -10.53
N ARG A 409 -5.93 5.29 -9.49
CA ARG A 409 -4.56 4.74 -9.49
C ARG A 409 -4.45 3.22 -9.75
N TYR A 410 -5.53 2.47 -9.58
CA TYR A 410 -5.57 1.04 -9.87
C TYR A 410 -6.14 0.73 -11.25
N GLY A 411 -6.57 1.73 -12.01
CA GLY A 411 -7.20 1.56 -13.32
C GLY A 411 -8.73 1.42 -13.27
N ALA A 412 -9.36 1.55 -12.10
CA ALA A 412 -10.81 1.48 -11.95
C ALA A 412 -11.46 2.82 -12.30
N VAL A 413 -12.54 2.78 -13.08
CA VAL A 413 -13.30 3.93 -13.55
C VAL A 413 -14.52 4.15 -12.66
N ASP A 414 -14.86 5.42 -12.40
CA ASP A 414 -16.11 5.86 -11.77
C ASP A 414 -16.41 5.18 -10.42
N LEU A 415 -15.40 5.08 -9.53
CA LEU A 415 -15.64 4.70 -8.12
C LEU A 415 -16.33 5.81 -7.32
N PHE A 416 -16.30 7.06 -7.79
CA PHE A 416 -17.04 8.16 -7.19
C PHE A 416 -17.90 8.83 -8.24
N GLY A 417 -19.19 9.00 -7.93
CA GLY A 417 -20.18 9.52 -8.86
C GLY A 417 -20.58 8.49 -9.92
N ASN A 418 -21.20 8.98 -10.97
CA ASN A 418 -21.89 8.23 -12.00
C ASN A 418 -23.07 7.43 -11.45
N VAL A 419 -22.86 6.32 -10.76
CA VAL A 419 -23.95 5.56 -10.14
C VAL A 419 -23.58 5.11 -8.75
N TRP A 420 -24.56 5.11 -7.85
CA TRP A 420 -24.46 4.40 -6.61
C TRP A 420 -24.32 2.90 -6.88
N GLU A 421 -23.42 2.22 -6.18
CA GLU A 421 -23.12 0.81 -6.44
C GLU A 421 -23.62 -0.10 -5.33
N TRP A 422 -24.40 -1.12 -5.70
CA TRP A 422 -24.67 -2.25 -4.82
C TRP A 422 -23.37 -2.96 -4.43
N THR A 423 -23.18 -3.14 -3.12
CA THR A 423 -22.06 -3.91 -2.57
C THR A 423 -22.55 -4.99 -1.62
N LEU A 424 -21.75 -6.04 -1.46
CA LEU A 424 -21.99 -7.08 -0.48
C LEU A 424 -21.29 -6.70 0.82
N LEU A 425 -22.02 -6.64 1.94
CA LEU A 425 -21.44 -6.33 3.25
C LEU A 425 -20.30 -7.31 3.60
N GLY A 426 -19.05 -6.82 3.60
CA GLY A 426 -17.86 -7.62 3.84
C GLY A 426 -17.69 -8.02 5.32
N HIS A 427 -17.24 -9.25 5.57
CA HIS A 427 -16.82 -9.77 6.88
C HIS A 427 -15.49 -10.52 6.69
N GLN A 428 -14.35 -9.83 6.68
CA GLN A 428 -13.07 -10.52 6.95
C GLN A 428 -13.17 -11.13 8.37
N HIS A 429 -13.54 -12.43 8.40
CA HIS A 429 -13.73 -13.32 9.55
C HIS A 429 -15.06 -13.29 10.30
N GLN A 430 -16.10 -13.86 9.70
CA GLN A 430 -16.82 -14.97 10.35
C GLN A 430 -17.31 -15.97 9.29
N ALA A 431 -16.78 -17.19 9.42
CA ALA A 431 -17.26 -18.47 8.89
C ALA A 431 -18.13 -18.45 7.62
N GLN A 432 -17.59 -19.03 6.55
CA GLN A 432 -18.36 -19.74 5.53
C GLN A 432 -19.53 -18.94 4.93
N VAL A 433 -19.28 -18.21 3.85
CA VAL A 433 -20.27 -18.22 2.75
C VAL A 433 -20.12 -19.58 2.08
N SER A 434 -20.53 -20.63 2.80
CA SER A 434 -20.93 -21.88 2.18
C SER A 434 -22.03 -21.50 1.20
N ILE A 435 -21.83 -21.87 -0.07
CA ILE A 435 -22.84 -22.25 -1.05
C ILE A 435 -24.23 -21.67 -0.75
N VAL A 436 -24.65 -20.72 -1.60
CA VAL A 436 -26.04 -20.27 -1.80
C VAL A 436 -27.02 -21.36 -1.35
N ALA A 437 -27.50 -21.25 -0.11
CA ALA A 437 -28.58 -22.07 0.38
C ALA A 437 -29.85 -21.27 0.11
N ASP A 438 -30.74 -21.84 -0.70
CA ASP A 438 -32.08 -21.31 -0.92
C ASP A 438 -32.70 -20.87 0.42
N GLY A 439 -33.05 -19.58 0.53
CA GLY A 439 -33.84 -19.06 1.63
C GLY A 439 -33.17 -18.12 2.64
N ASP A 440 -31.94 -17.65 2.41
CA ASP A 440 -31.29 -16.67 3.31
C ASP A 440 -31.88 -15.26 3.10
N ASP A 441 -32.66 -14.75 4.06
CA ASP A 441 -33.40 -13.48 3.95
C ASP A 441 -32.48 -12.26 4.15
N TRP A 442 -31.96 -11.72 3.05
CA TRP A 442 -31.12 -10.52 3.01
C TRP A 442 -31.90 -9.21 3.20
N ARG A 443 -33.24 -9.25 3.18
CA ARG A 443 -34.12 -8.06 3.23
C ARG A 443 -34.05 -7.30 4.56
N GLY A 444 -33.43 -7.89 5.59
CA GLY A 444 -33.21 -7.27 6.90
C GLY A 444 -31.75 -6.94 7.23
N ARG A 445 -30.79 -7.16 6.33
CA ARG A 445 -29.36 -6.89 6.61
C ARG A 445 -29.01 -5.43 6.33
N ASN A 446 -28.07 -4.88 7.11
CA ASN A 446 -27.48 -3.55 6.91
C ASN A 446 -26.58 -3.50 5.67
N GLN A 447 -27.11 -3.86 4.50
CA GLN A 447 -26.40 -3.70 3.25
C GLN A 447 -26.08 -2.22 3.02
N GLN A 448 -25.02 -1.99 2.27
CA GLN A 448 -24.56 -0.65 1.99
C GLN A 448 -24.31 -0.51 0.50
N ILE A 449 -24.48 0.71 0.04
CA ILE A 449 -24.07 1.12 -1.30
C ILE A 449 -22.92 2.11 -1.18
N ARG A 450 -22.17 2.27 -2.28
CA ARG A 450 -20.95 3.07 -2.31
C ARG A 450 -20.91 4.00 -3.52
N GLY A 451 -20.11 5.07 -3.41
CA GLY A 451 -19.64 5.87 -4.55
C GLY A 451 -20.37 7.19 -4.78
N GLY A 452 -21.67 7.28 -4.51
CA GLY A 452 -22.49 8.41 -4.96
C GLY A 452 -22.86 8.30 -6.44
N SER A 453 -23.84 9.08 -6.86
CA SER A 453 -24.37 9.03 -8.22
C SER A 453 -24.25 10.34 -8.99
N PHE A 454 -24.66 10.29 -10.26
CA PHE A 454 -24.79 11.45 -11.13
C PHE A 454 -25.76 12.51 -10.58
N LEU A 455 -26.73 12.15 -9.73
CA LEU A 455 -27.69 13.09 -9.12
C LEU A 455 -27.13 13.81 -7.89
N ASP A 456 -26.07 13.28 -7.28
CA ASP A 456 -25.60 13.75 -5.97
C ASP A 456 -24.70 14.98 -6.09
N ASP A 457 -24.72 15.80 -5.02
CA ASP A 457 -23.62 16.70 -4.74
C ASP A 457 -22.62 16.00 -3.82
N LEU A 458 -21.66 15.30 -4.41
CA LEU A 458 -20.58 14.65 -3.66
C LEU A 458 -19.64 15.62 -2.90
N SER A 459 -19.82 16.95 -3.04
CA SER A 459 -19.21 17.91 -2.11
C SER A 459 -19.95 17.99 -0.77
N GLN A 460 -21.19 17.50 -0.70
CA GLN A 460 -22.08 17.54 0.46
C GLN A 460 -22.44 16.14 1.00
N VAL A 461 -22.50 15.14 0.11
CA VAL A 461 -22.91 13.77 0.41
C VAL A 461 -21.69 12.87 0.60
N ASP A 462 -21.75 11.98 1.60
CA ASP A 462 -20.72 10.95 1.80
C ASP A 462 -20.95 9.79 0.83
N PRO A 463 -19.91 9.12 0.32
CA PRO A 463 -19.99 8.07 -0.71
C PRO A 463 -20.39 6.72 -0.10
N ILE A 464 -21.22 6.75 0.94
CA ILE A 464 -21.75 5.59 1.66
C ILE A 464 -23.19 5.86 2.05
N LEU A 465 -24.08 4.94 1.71
CA LEU A 465 -25.47 4.96 2.16
C LEU A 465 -25.86 3.57 2.65
N THR A 466 -26.55 3.52 3.79
CA THR A 466 -27.12 2.28 4.31
C THR A 466 -28.50 2.07 3.71
N VAL A 467 -28.80 0.87 3.24
CA VAL A 467 -30.09 0.55 2.58
C VAL A 467 -31.30 0.76 3.48
N ALA A 468 -31.12 0.75 4.81
CA ALA A 468 -32.17 1.09 5.78
C ALA A 468 -32.70 2.54 5.63
N ALA A 469 -31.94 3.41 4.96
CA ALA A 469 -32.38 4.77 4.62
C ALA A 469 -33.24 4.83 3.34
N MET A 470 -33.32 3.73 2.57
CA MET A 470 -34.09 3.65 1.33
C MET A 470 -35.49 3.10 1.60
N LYS A 471 -36.49 3.62 0.89
CA LYS A 471 -37.91 3.27 1.08
C LYS A 471 -38.19 1.78 0.89
N GLU A 472 -37.57 1.16 -0.11
CA GLU A 472 -37.76 -0.25 -0.49
C GLU A 472 -36.55 -1.12 -0.07
N GLY A 473 -35.65 -0.55 0.73
CA GLY A 473 -34.44 -1.20 1.19
C GLY A 473 -33.59 -1.74 0.05
N THR A 474 -33.27 -3.02 0.11
CA THR A 474 -32.49 -3.73 -0.90
C THR A 474 -33.30 -4.05 -2.19
N GLY A 475 -34.61 -3.83 -2.19
CA GLY A 475 -35.47 -3.92 -3.38
C GLY A 475 -35.59 -2.60 -4.16
N THR A 476 -34.94 -1.53 -3.69
CA THR A 476 -34.97 -0.21 -4.34
C THR A 476 -34.40 -0.26 -5.76
N ARG A 477 -35.10 0.35 -6.72
CA ARG A 477 -34.72 0.36 -8.15
C ARG A 477 -34.72 1.78 -8.70
N HIS A 478 -33.80 2.60 -8.23
CA HIS A 478 -33.69 3.97 -8.70
C HIS A 478 -32.82 4.08 -9.96
N SER A 479 -33.06 5.12 -10.76
CA SER A 479 -32.30 5.40 -11.99
C SER A 479 -30.85 5.83 -11.76
N ASP A 480 -30.43 5.95 -10.51
CA ASP A 480 -29.07 6.28 -10.07
C ASP A 480 -28.36 5.09 -9.37
N LEU A 481 -29.03 3.94 -9.24
CA LEU A 481 -28.51 2.71 -8.64
C LEU A 481 -28.09 1.70 -9.72
N GLY A 482 -26.80 1.36 -9.69
CA GLY A 482 -26.17 0.32 -10.49
C GLY A 482 -25.28 -0.57 -9.61
N PHE A 483 -24.29 -1.23 -10.21
CA PHE A 483 -23.33 -2.06 -9.49
C PHE A 483 -22.09 -2.31 -10.34
N ARG A 484 -21.05 -2.81 -9.69
CA ARG A 484 -19.90 -3.45 -10.34
C ARG A 484 -19.65 -4.82 -9.71
N ILE A 485 -18.74 -5.59 -10.28
CA ILE A 485 -18.34 -6.92 -9.76
C ILE A 485 -16.87 -6.91 -9.31
N ALA A 486 -16.52 -7.82 -8.41
CA ALA A 486 -15.15 -8.16 -8.04
C ALA A 486 -14.84 -9.58 -8.53
N GLY A 487 -13.58 -9.95 -8.50
CA GLY A 487 -13.13 -11.31 -8.78
C GLY A 487 -11.94 -11.70 -7.90
N GLU A 488 -11.55 -12.95 -7.98
CA GLU A 488 -10.32 -13.45 -7.39
C GLU A 488 -9.54 -14.22 -8.45
N ILE A 489 -8.23 -13.97 -8.52
CA ILE A 489 -7.36 -14.66 -9.48
C ILE A 489 -6.17 -15.27 -8.75
N ASN A 490 -5.76 -16.47 -9.18
CA ASN A 490 -4.54 -17.08 -8.68
C ASN A 490 -3.32 -16.26 -9.10
N LEU A 491 -2.35 -16.08 -8.19
CA LEU A 491 -1.11 -15.36 -8.49
C LEU A 491 -0.33 -16.00 -9.64
N ASP A 492 -0.46 -17.32 -9.82
CA ASP A 492 0.19 -18.06 -10.91
C ASP A 492 -0.45 -17.77 -12.29
N GLU A 493 -1.63 -17.15 -12.32
CA GLU A 493 -2.36 -16.74 -13.54
C GLU A 493 -2.19 -15.26 -13.87
N LEU A 494 -1.52 -14.49 -13.00
CA LEU A 494 -1.17 -13.10 -13.26
C LEU A 494 0.07 -13.00 -14.16
N PRO A 495 0.28 -11.86 -14.83
CA PRO A 495 1.56 -11.54 -15.46
C PRO A 495 2.71 -11.81 -14.49
N ALA A 496 3.78 -12.47 -14.95
CA ALA A 496 4.81 -13.04 -14.07
C ALA A 496 5.45 -12.02 -13.13
N ASP A 497 5.64 -10.79 -13.59
CA ASP A 497 6.10 -9.67 -12.80
C ASP A 497 5.09 -9.30 -11.70
N VAL A 498 3.82 -9.10 -12.04
CA VAL A 498 2.73 -8.78 -11.10
C VAL A 498 2.49 -9.91 -10.09
N GLY A 499 2.49 -11.16 -10.54
CA GLY A 499 2.33 -12.35 -9.71
C GLY A 499 3.48 -12.54 -8.73
N ALA A 500 4.73 -12.42 -9.19
CA ALA A 500 5.93 -12.49 -8.33
C ALA A 500 5.94 -11.37 -7.29
N LEU A 501 5.58 -10.16 -7.72
CA LEU A 501 5.43 -9.00 -6.86
C LEU A 501 4.41 -9.26 -5.72
N LEU A 502 3.21 -9.72 -6.04
CA LEU A 502 2.16 -9.98 -5.06
C LEU A 502 2.49 -11.19 -4.16
N ALA A 503 3.16 -12.22 -4.68
CA ALA A 503 3.59 -13.38 -3.92
C ALA A 503 4.67 -13.03 -2.87
N ALA A 504 5.55 -12.07 -3.18
CA ALA A 504 6.54 -11.55 -2.22
C ALA A 504 5.86 -10.84 -1.02
N ALA A 505 4.75 -10.13 -1.27
CA ALA A 505 3.97 -9.45 -0.23
C ALA A 505 3.33 -10.43 0.78
N THR A 506 2.98 -11.65 0.35
CA THR A 506 2.34 -12.67 1.20
C THR A 506 3.27 -13.24 2.28
N GLN A 507 4.58 -13.20 2.06
CA GLN A 507 5.55 -13.78 3.01
C GLN A 507 5.73 -12.92 4.28
N MET A 508 5.37 -11.63 4.26
CA MET A 508 5.40 -10.73 5.43
C MET A 508 4.24 -10.96 6.42
N GLN A 509 3.11 -11.55 6.01
CA GLN A 509 1.98 -11.85 6.90
C GLN A 509 2.19 -13.09 7.80
N ARG A 510 3.40 -13.66 7.86
CA ARG A 510 3.74 -14.85 8.67
C ARG A 510 3.74 -14.62 10.20
N GLY A 511 3.33 -13.45 10.70
CA GLY A 511 3.02 -13.25 12.12
C GLY A 511 1.66 -13.88 12.50
N ARG A 512 1.68 -15.13 12.96
CA ARG A 512 0.51 -15.93 13.39
C ARG A 512 -0.50 -15.19 14.31
N PRO A 513 -1.77 -15.66 14.35
CA PRO A 513 -2.87 -14.99 15.06
C PRO A 513 -2.59 -14.87 16.56
N PHE A 514 -3.10 -13.80 17.15
CA PHE A 514 -3.20 -13.61 18.61
C PHE A 514 -3.70 -14.91 19.28
N GLN A 515 -2.78 -15.69 19.85
CA GLN A 515 -3.15 -16.62 20.90
C GLN A 515 -3.60 -15.78 22.09
N ARG A 516 -4.86 -15.95 22.49
CA ARG A 516 -5.35 -15.44 23.78
C ARG A 516 -4.38 -15.91 24.86
N LEU A 517 -3.73 -14.96 25.53
CA LEU A 517 -3.04 -15.24 26.78
C LEU A 517 -4.06 -15.88 27.75
N PRO A 518 -3.69 -16.94 28.49
CA PRO A 518 -4.56 -17.46 29.54
C PRO A 518 -4.80 -16.36 30.56
N ARG A 519 -6.05 -16.19 31.00
CA ARG A 519 -6.33 -15.41 32.21
C ARG A 519 -5.57 -16.06 33.35
N ALA A 520 -4.68 -15.30 33.99
CA ALA A 520 -4.10 -15.68 35.27
C ALA A 520 -5.24 -15.88 36.27
N ALA A 521 -5.20 -17.00 36.98
CA ALA A 521 -6.10 -17.35 38.07
C ALA A 521 -5.84 -16.49 39.31
#